data_AF-A0A949KDD8-F1
#
_entry.id   AF-A0A949KDD8-F1
#
_cell.length_a   1.000
_cell.length_b   1.000
_cell.length_c   1.000
_cell.angle_alpha   90.00
_cell.angle_beta   90.00
_cell.angle_gamma   90.00
#
_symmetry.space_group_name_H-M   'P 1'
#
loop_
_entity.id
_entity.type
_entity.pdbx_description
1 polymer ?
#
loop_
_entity_poly.entity_id
_entity_poly.type
_entity_poly.pdbx_seq_one_letter_code
_entity_poly.pdbx_strand_id
1 'polypeptide(L)' 'MKKIAVSTLLVLAMSVPAMAGNATLKKDGKSYSLACDNSGCFLSEKISLFKSGPRKRLGTGGADNFNMWKSKLKKQGYS' A
#
# COMPACT_ATOMS: atom_id res chain seq x y z
N MET A 1 54.18 -4.37 0.15
CA MET A 1 53.11 -3.36 0.14
C MET A 1 52.58 -3.19 -1.28
N LYS A 2 51.36 -3.67 -1.58
CA LYS A 2 50.49 -3.13 -2.64
C LYS A 2 49.07 -3.60 -2.34
N LYS A 3 48.18 -2.63 -2.30
CA LYS A 3 46.96 -2.59 -1.49
C LYS A 3 45.86 -3.42 -2.12
N ILE A 4 45.23 -4.27 -1.31
CA ILE A 4 43.93 -4.88 -1.59
C ILE A 4 42.89 -3.78 -1.35
N ALA A 5 42.29 -3.27 -2.41
CA ALA A 5 41.19 -2.32 -2.40
C ALA A 5 40.78 -2.15 -3.89
N VAL A 6 39.55 -2.22 -4.36
CA VAL A 6 38.28 -1.74 -3.82
C VAL A 6 37.19 -2.31 -4.72
N SER A 7 36.16 -2.84 -4.05
CA SER A 7 34.74 -2.70 -4.37
C SER A 7 34.27 -2.70 -5.82
N THR A 8 33.54 -3.76 -6.16
CA THR A 8 32.19 -3.60 -6.71
C THR A 8 31.32 -4.72 -6.15
N LEU A 9 30.94 -4.58 -4.87
CA LEU A 9 29.69 -5.16 -4.40
C LEU A 9 28.59 -4.44 -5.19
N LEU A 10 28.21 -5.02 -6.33
CA LEU A 10 27.03 -4.64 -7.06
C LEU A 10 25.85 -5.07 -6.19
N VAL A 11 25.47 -4.20 -5.24
CA VAL A 11 24.28 -4.38 -4.43
C VAL A 11 23.12 -4.33 -5.42
N LEU A 12 22.60 -5.51 -5.76
CA LEU A 12 21.26 -5.67 -6.29
C LEU A 12 20.32 -5.07 -5.25
N ALA A 13 20.09 -3.77 -5.34
CA ALA A 13 18.89 -3.15 -4.83
C ALA A 13 17.76 -3.69 -5.69
N MET A 14 17.32 -4.92 -5.38
CA MET A 14 15.99 -5.36 -5.69
C MET A 14 15.09 -4.30 -5.07
N SER A 15 14.60 -3.39 -5.91
CA SER A 15 13.51 -2.49 -5.60
C SER A 15 12.29 -3.36 -5.38
N VAL A 16 12.24 -4.06 -4.24
CA VAL A 16 10.97 -4.52 -3.69
C VAL A 16 10.12 -3.27 -3.62
N PRO A 17 9.07 -3.15 -4.45
CA PRO A 17 8.15 -2.04 -4.26
C PRO A 17 7.70 -2.19 -2.82
N ALA A 18 8.04 -1.22 -1.97
CA ALA A 18 7.59 -1.19 -0.60
C ALA A 18 6.08 -1.37 -0.68
N MET A 19 5.62 -2.60 -0.37
CA MET A 19 4.25 -3.01 -0.56
C MET A 19 3.51 -2.28 0.55
N ALA A 20 3.14 -1.04 0.25
CA ALA A 20 2.37 -0.22 1.17
C ALA A 20 1.09 -1.01 1.47
N GLY A 21 0.73 -1.07 2.74
CA GLY A 21 -0.13 -2.15 3.23
C GLY A 21 -1.44 -2.34 2.46
N ASN A 22 -1.98 -3.54 2.53
CA ASN A 22 -3.36 -3.82 2.19
C ASN A 22 -4.19 -3.99 3.48
N ALA A 23 -5.38 -3.40 3.51
CA ALA A 23 -6.34 -3.60 4.57
C ALA A 23 -7.72 -3.83 3.97
N THR A 24 -8.44 -4.81 4.50
CA THR A 24 -9.88 -4.89 4.28
C THR A 24 -10.56 -4.11 5.41
N LEU A 25 -11.43 -3.19 5.03
CA LEU A 25 -12.23 -2.34 5.90
C LEU A 25 -13.71 -2.65 5.64
N LYS A 26 -14.57 -2.49 6.63
CA LYS A 26 -16.02 -2.68 6.50
C LYS A 26 -16.76 -1.40 6.82
N LYS A 27 -17.76 -1.03 6.02
CA LYS A 27 -18.61 0.12 6.31
C LYS A 27 -19.99 -0.11 5.72
N ASP A 28 -21.03 0.21 6.50
CA ASP A 28 -22.44 0.11 6.07
C ASP A 28 -22.80 -1.28 5.48
N GLY A 29 -22.30 -2.36 6.10
CA GLY A 29 -22.52 -3.74 5.64
C GLY A 29 -21.70 -4.15 4.41
N LYS A 30 -20.90 -3.24 3.84
CA LYS A 30 -20.05 -3.50 2.67
C LYS A 30 -18.59 -3.65 3.06
N SER A 31 -17.85 -4.44 2.29
CA SER A 31 -16.41 -4.60 2.44
C SER A 31 -15.67 -3.70 1.46
N TYR A 32 -14.56 -3.12 1.88
CA TYR A 32 -13.70 -2.24 1.10
C TYR A 32 -12.25 -2.70 1.24
N SER A 33 -11.50 -2.69 0.14
CA SER A 33 -10.07 -2.94 0.11
C SER A 33 -9.34 -1.61 0.01
N LEU A 34 -8.65 -1.24 1.08
CA LEU A 34 -7.61 -0.20 1.05
C LEU A 34 -6.31 -0.86 0.61
N ALA A 35 -5.77 -0.43 -0.52
CA ALA A 35 -4.47 -0.86 -1.01
C ALA A 35 -3.65 0.38 -1.31
N CYS A 36 -2.45 0.45 -0.75
CA CYS A 36 -1.50 1.48 -1.11
C CYS A 36 -0.35 0.85 -1.88
N ASP A 37 0.21 1.58 -2.83
CA ASP A 37 1.45 1.22 -3.52
C ASP A 37 2.27 2.49 -3.69
N ASN A 38 3.44 2.44 -4.34
CA ASN A 38 4.28 3.63 -4.53
C ASN A 38 3.61 4.71 -5.38
N SER A 39 2.61 4.37 -6.19
CA SER A 39 1.87 5.27 -7.09
C SER A 39 0.70 5.97 -6.41
N GLY A 40 0.18 5.41 -5.32
CA GLY A 40 -0.96 5.98 -4.61
C GLY A 40 -1.62 5.04 -3.61
N CYS A 41 -2.50 5.60 -2.79
CA CYS A 41 -3.45 4.85 -1.99
C CYS A 41 -4.81 4.78 -2.69
N PHE A 42 -5.42 3.60 -2.69
CA PHE A 42 -6.66 3.30 -3.39
C PHE A 42 -7.64 2.59 -2.45
N LEU A 43 -8.91 2.99 -2.52
CA LEU A 43 -10.02 2.33 -1.84
C LEU A 43 -10.97 1.74 -2.87
N SER A 44 -11.34 0.47 -2.70
CA SER A 44 -12.16 -0.25 -3.68
C SER A 44 -13.20 -1.07 -2.95
N GLU A 45 -14.47 -1.02 -3.33
CA GLU A 45 -15.49 -1.89 -2.73
C GLU A 45 -15.23 -3.35 -3.14
N LYS A 46 -15.30 -4.28 -2.19
CA LYS A 46 -15.34 -5.73 -2.46
C LYS A 46 -16.80 -6.13 -2.60
N ILE A 47 -17.25 -6.28 -3.84
CA ILE A 47 -18.63 -6.66 -4.17
C ILE A 47 -18.82 -8.17 -4.00
N SER A 48 -17.82 -8.96 -4.40
CA SER A 48 -17.80 -10.43 -4.25
C SER A 48 -16.36 -10.96 -4.18
N LEU A 49 -16.19 -12.25 -3.92
CA LEU A 49 -14.87 -12.92 -3.86
C LEU A 49 -14.04 -12.70 -5.12
N PHE A 50 -14.71 -12.57 -6.27
CA PHE A 50 -14.08 -12.41 -7.59
C PHE A 50 -14.28 -11.02 -8.21
N LYS A 51 -15.07 -10.14 -7.56
CA LYS A 51 -15.45 -8.85 -8.14
C LYS A 51 -15.19 -7.72 -7.18
N SER A 52 -14.30 -6.82 -7.59
CA SER A 52 -14.08 -5.54 -6.91
C SER A 52 -14.76 -4.42 -7.70
N GLY A 53 -15.36 -3.49 -6.99
CA GLY A 53 -15.88 -2.24 -7.53
C GLY A 53 -14.76 -1.29 -7.94
N PRO A 54 -15.12 -0.07 -8.39
CA PRO A 54 -14.16 0.90 -8.89
C PRO A 54 -13.11 1.26 -7.84
N ARG A 55 -11.84 1.27 -8.26
CA ARG A 55 -10.71 1.72 -7.43
C ARG A 55 -10.72 3.25 -7.35
N LYS A 56 -11.06 3.81 -6.19
CA LYS A 56 -11.01 5.24 -5.93
C LYS A 56 -9.63 5.61 -5.39
N ARG A 57 -8.89 6.46 -6.12
CA ARG A 57 -7.62 7.01 -5.61
C ARG A 57 -7.91 7.97 -4.46
N LEU A 58 -7.28 7.70 -3.31
CA LEU A 58 -7.37 8.54 -2.12
C LEU A 58 -6.30 9.64 -2.14
N GLY A 59 -5.08 9.31 -2.56
CA GLY A 59 -3.97 10.24 -2.59
C GLY A 59 -2.63 9.56 -2.83
N THR A 60 -1.56 10.19 -2.32
CA THR A 60 -0.19 9.67 -2.32
C THR A 60 -0.10 8.32 -1.61
N GLY A 61 0.85 7.51 -2.08
CA GLY A 61 1.06 6.14 -1.69
C GLY A 61 2.17 5.94 -0.66
N GLY A 62 2.54 4.70 -0.36
CA GLY A 62 3.57 4.39 0.64
C GLY A 62 3.01 3.95 2.00
N ALA A 63 3.87 3.35 2.83
CA ALA A 63 3.48 2.72 4.10
C ALA A 63 2.98 3.74 5.14
N ASP A 64 3.62 4.91 5.24
CA ASP A 64 3.17 5.99 6.13
C ASP A 64 1.78 6.51 5.72
N ASN A 65 1.58 6.72 4.42
CA ASN A 65 0.29 7.12 3.88
C ASN A 65 -0.78 6.05 4.08
N PHE A 66 -0.43 4.76 4.01
CA PHE A 66 -1.36 3.67 4.32
C PHE A 66 -1.91 3.76 5.74
N ASN A 67 -1.04 3.93 6.74
CA ASN A 67 -1.46 4.05 8.14
C ASN A 67 -2.31 5.32 8.36
N MET A 68 -1.91 6.44 7.75
CA MET A 68 -2.68 7.68 7.77
C MET A 68 -4.08 7.48 7.17
N TRP A 69 -4.18 6.90 5.96
CA TRP A 69 -5.46 6.66 5.29
C TRP A 69 -6.33 5.64 6.03
N LYS A 70 -5.73 4.57 6.55
CA LYS A 70 -6.43 3.58 7.39
C LYS A 70 -7.03 4.25 8.63
N SER A 71 -6.27 5.09 9.33
CA SER A 71 -6.76 5.84 10.49
C SER A 71 -7.87 6.84 10.10
N LYS A 72 -7.69 7.57 9.00
CA LYS A 72 -8.69 8.52 8.48
C LYS A 72 -10.00 7.82 8.10
N LEU A 73 -9.93 6.68 7.42
CA LEU A 73 -11.09 5.88 7.07
C LEU A 73 -11.76 5.32 8.34
N LYS A 74 -11.00 4.89 9.34
CA LYS A 74 -11.57 4.51 10.65
C LYS A 74 -12.37 5.63 11.29
N LYS A 75 -11.86 6.87 11.28
CA LYS A 75 -12.60 8.05 11.75
C LYS A 75 -13.85 8.36 10.93
N GLN A 76 -13.91 7.91 9.68
CA GLN A 76 -15.08 8.04 8.80
C GLN A 76 -16.09 6.87 8.95
N GLY A 77 -15.88 5.97 9.92
CA GLY A 77 -16.77 4.84 10.19
C GLY A 77 -16.42 3.54 9.48
N TYR A 78 -15.23 3.44 8.87
CA TYR A 78 -14.75 2.17 8.29
C TYR A 78 -14.08 1.31 9.38
N SER A 79 -14.51 0.07 9.57
CA SER A 79 -14.06 -0.85 10.64
C SER A 79 -13.10 -1.91 10.14
#